data_AF-A0A6G4N4U5-F1
#
_entry.id   AF-A0A6G4N4U5-F1
#
_cell.length_a   1.000
_cell.length_b   1.000
_cell.length_c   1.000
_cell.angle_alpha   90.00
_cell.angle_beta   90.00
_cell.angle_gamma   90.00
#
_symmetry.space_group_name_H-M   'P 1'
#
loop_
_entity.id
_entity.type
_entity.pdbx_description
1 polymer ?
#
loop_
_entity_poly.entity_id
_entity_poly.type
_entity_poly.pdbx_seq_one_letter_code
_entity_poly.pdbx_strand_id
1 'polypeptide(L)' 'IESNRIAELLQDISSPNINVKIGNEIDDSLSDISIVTSQYHFDETLKGQIAVIGPTAMHYQNVIQLLNRIW' A
#
# COMPACT_ATOMS: atom_id res chain seq x y z
N ILE A 1 12.77 -9.81 -5.76
CA ILE A 1 13.66 -8.74 -6.28
C ILE A 1 12.84 -7.62 -6.91
N GLU A 2 11.80 -7.93 -7.70
CA GLU A 2 10.91 -6.90 -8.30
C GLU A 2 10.01 -6.16 -7.29
N SER A 3 9.45 -6.85 -6.29
CA SER A 3 8.62 -6.22 -5.24
C SER A 3 9.37 -5.13 -4.47
N ASN A 4 10.62 -5.39 -4.07
CA ASN A 4 11.46 -4.40 -3.36
C ASN A 4 11.72 -3.15 -4.22
N ARG A 5 11.88 -3.32 -5.53
CA ARG A 5 12.14 -2.21 -6.46
C ARG A 5 10.91 -1.32 -6.65
N ILE A 6 9.72 -1.92 -6.69
CA ILE A 6 8.46 -1.19 -6.70
C ILE A 6 8.26 -0.50 -5.34
N ALA A 7 8.51 -1.18 -4.23
CA ALA A 7 8.42 -0.58 -2.90
C ALA A 7 9.38 0.61 -2.70
N GLU A 8 10.61 0.53 -3.20
CA GLU A 8 11.59 1.63 -3.19
C GLU A 8 11.15 2.80 -4.08
N LEU A 9 10.72 2.53 -5.32
CA LEU A 9 10.21 3.58 -6.23
C LEU A 9 8.96 4.26 -5.66
N LEU A 10 8.13 3.51 -4.94
CA LEU A 10 6.95 4.03 -4.26
C LEU A 10 7.32 4.83 -3.01
N GLN A 11 8.35 4.47 -2.25
CA GLN A 11 8.81 5.27 -1.11
C GLN A 11 9.25 6.67 -1.53
N ASP A 12 9.86 6.83 -2.71
CA ASP A 12 10.22 8.14 -3.27
C ASP A 12 9.00 8.99 -3.68
N ILE A 13 7.85 8.35 -3.94
CA ILE A 13 6.61 9.01 -4.42
C ILE A 13 5.57 9.15 -3.28
N SER A 14 5.73 8.40 -2.19
CA SER A 14 4.71 8.25 -1.14
C SER A 14 5.02 9.08 0.10
N SER A 15 3.97 9.62 0.70
CA SER A 15 3.98 10.07 2.10
C SER A 15 4.47 8.92 3.01
N PRO A 16 5.17 9.19 4.14
CA PRO A 16 5.79 8.19 5.03
C PRO A 16 4.86 7.12 5.63
N ASN A 17 3.58 7.09 5.25
CA ASN A 17 2.53 6.27 5.86
C ASN A 17 1.96 5.18 4.94
N ILE A 18 2.52 4.94 3.73
CA ILE A 18 2.08 3.87 2.82
C ILE A 18 2.90 2.60 3.05
N ASN A 19 2.22 1.45 3.22
CA ASN A 19 2.84 0.13 3.27
C ASN A 19 2.22 -0.80 2.22
N VAL A 20 3.06 -1.54 1.50
CA VAL A 20 2.66 -2.50 0.48
C VAL A 20 3.15 -3.88 0.87
N LYS A 21 2.29 -4.89 0.74
CA LYS A 21 2.63 -6.31 0.86
C LYS A 21 2.13 -7.06 -0.37
N ILE A 22 2.97 -7.91 -0.96
CA ILE A 22 2.67 -8.61 -2.21
C ILE A 22 2.85 -10.11 -2.04
N GLY A 23 1.81 -10.87 -2.35
CA GLY A 23 1.81 -12.33 -2.41
C GLY A 23 2.35 -12.95 -1.11
N ASN A 24 3.46 -13.65 -1.23
CA ASN A 24 4.10 -14.39 -0.13
C ASN A 24 4.66 -13.48 0.99
N GLU A 25 4.74 -12.15 0.80
CA GLU A 25 5.03 -11.21 1.89
C GLU A 25 3.87 -11.12 2.91
N ILE A 26 2.68 -11.56 2.50
CA ILE A 26 1.48 -11.64 3.35
C ILE A 26 1.43 -13.01 4.00
N ASP A 27 1.35 -14.07 3.19
CA ASP A 27 1.30 -15.49 3.55
C ASP A 27 1.48 -16.33 2.27
N ASP A 28 2.04 -17.53 2.37
CA ASP A 28 2.26 -18.42 1.23
C ASP A 28 0.94 -18.83 0.52
N SER A 29 -0.17 -18.89 1.26
CA SER A 29 -1.50 -19.19 0.70
C SER A 29 -2.15 -18.00 -0.04
N LEU A 30 -1.55 -16.81 0.04
CA LEU A 30 -2.07 -15.55 -0.49
C LEU A 30 -1.20 -14.99 -1.63
N SER A 31 -0.48 -15.86 -2.32
CA SER A 31 0.46 -15.54 -3.40
C SER A 31 -0.13 -14.68 -4.54
N ASP A 32 -1.44 -14.74 -4.76
CA ASP A 32 -2.13 -14.04 -5.86
C ASP A 32 -2.66 -12.65 -5.49
N ILE A 33 -2.54 -12.21 -4.24
CA ILE A 33 -3.05 -10.91 -3.78
C ILE A 33 -1.95 -9.95 -3.34
N SER A 34 -2.27 -8.67 -3.32
CA SER A 34 -1.49 -7.63 -2.70
C SER A 34 -2.36 -6.74 -1.82
N ILE A 35 -1.74 -6.15 -0.81
CA ILE A 35 -2.37 -5.27 0.17
C ILE A 35 -1.59 -3.96 0.19
N VAL A 36 -2.26 -2.85 -0.09
CA VAL A 36 -1.73 -1.49 0.08
C VAL A 36 -2.45 -0.86 1.26
N THR A 37 -1.72 -0.37 2.25
CA THR A 37 -2.29 0.28 3.43
C THR A 37 -1.80 1.70 3.58
N SER A 38 -2.66 2.59 4.08
CA SER A 38 -2.31 3.95 4.47
C SER A 38 -2.89 4.28 5.84
N GLN A 39 -2.14 5.04 6.64
CA GLN A 39 -2.68 5.65 7.86
C GLN A 39 -3.32 7.00 7.52
N TYR A 40 -4.56 7.19 7.94
CA TYR A 40 -5.22 8.50 7.92
C TYR A 40 -5.35 9.04 9.35
N HIS A 41 -5.30 10.36 9.44
CA HIS A 41 -5.46 11.09 10.70
C HIS A 41 -6.68 11.98 10.57
N PHE A 42 -7.68 11.76 11.43
CA PHE A 42 -8.78 12.68 11.61
C PHE A 42 -8.55 13.37 12.96
N ASP A 43 -7.97 14.57 12.92
CA ASP A 43 -7.40 15.28 14.09
C ASP A 43 -6.15 14.60 14.72
N GLU A 44 -5.68 15.13 15.86
CA GLU A 44 -4.48 14.68 16.60
C GLU A 44 -4.65 13.31 17.30
N THR A 45 -5.88 12.80 17.42
CA THR A 45 -6.28 11.70 18.31
C THR A 45 -6.84 10.49 17.57
N LEU A 46 -7.55 10.67 16.44
CA LEU A 46 -8.09 9.53 15.68
C LEU A 46 -7.17 9.12 14.53
N LYS A 47 -6.42 8.05 14.76
CA LYS A 47 -5.60 7.36 13.75
C LYS A 47 -6.33 6.11 13.28
N GLY A 48 -6.58 6.00 11.99
CA GLY A 48 -7.15 4.82 11.37
C GLY A 48 -6.36 4.37 10.15
N GLN A 49 -6.62 3.16 9.69
CA GLN A 49 -5.94 2.59 8.53
C GLN A 49 -6.94 2.29 7.42
N ILE A 50 -6.61 2.68 6.19
CA ILE A 50 -7.32 2.26 4.98
C ILE A 50 -6.46 1.20 4.30
N ALA A 51 -7.09 0.10 3.86
CA ALA A 51 -6.43 -0.96 3.11
C ALA A 51 -7.12 -1.18 1.76
N VAL A 52 -6.32 -1.38 0.71
CA VAL A 52 -6.76 -1.78 -0.63
C VAL A 52 -6.18 -3.16 -0.89
N ILE A 53 -7.06 -4.10 -1.23
CA ILE A 53 -6.71 -5.49 -1.56
C ILE A 53 -7.02 -5.72 -3.03
N GLY A 54 -6.09 -6.33 -3.76
CA GLY A 54 -6.33 -6.74 -5.14
C GLY A 54 -5.24 -7.68 -5.64
N PRO A 55 -5.16 -7.93 -6.96
CA PRO A 55 -4.16 -8.85 -7.51
C PRO A 55 -2.73 -8.34 -7.31
N THR A 56 -1.73 -9.22 -7.39
CA THR A 56 -0.30 -8.84 -7.38
C THR A 56 0.11 -7.95 -8.56
N ALA A 57 -0.63 -8.00 -9.68
CA ALA A 57 -0.41 -7.16 -10.86
C ALA A 57 -1.20 -5.84 -10.84
N MET A 58 -1.64 -5.37 -9.67
CA MET A 58 -2.38 -4.12 -9.52
C MET A 58 -1.57 -2.90 -10.01
N HIS A 59 -2.27 -1.87 -10.53
CA HIS A 59 -1.67 -0.57 -10.82
C HIS A 59 -1.37 0.23 -9.54
N TYR A 60 -0.28 -0.11 -8.84
CA TYR A 60 0.08 0.47 -7.53
C TYR A 60 0.14 1.99 -7.51
N GLN A 61 0.69 2.61 -8.56
CA GLN A 61 0.75 4.07 -8.67
C GLN A 61 -0.65 4.71 -8.57
N ASN A 62 -1.65 4.14 -9.25
CA ASN A 62 -3.00 4.69 -9.25
C ASN A 62 -3.66 4.49 -7.87
N VAL A 63 -3.41 3.35 -7.22
CA VAL A 63 -3.95 3.07 -5.88
C VAL A 63 -3.34 3.99 -4.83
N ILE A 64 -2.03 4.23 -4.90
CA ILE A 64 -1.35 5.14 -3.97
C ILE A 64 -1.79 6.58 -4.20
N GLN A 65 -1.93 7.01 -5.46
CA GLN A 65 -2.51 8.32 -5.78
C GLN A 65 -3.95 8.46 -5.27
N LEU A 66 -4.76 7.41 -5.36
CA LEU A 66 -6.12 7.40 -4.81
C LEU A 66 -6.09 7.56 -3.29
N LEU A 67 -5.27 6.77 -2.60
CA LEU A 67 -5.15 6.86 -1.14
C LEU A 67 -4.70 8.28 -0.73
N ASN A 68 -3.66 8.82 -1.37
CA ASN A 68 -3.18 10.19 -1.12
C ASN A 68 -4.22 11.30 -1.37
N ARG A 69 -5.33 11.04 -2.07
CA ARG A 69 -6.41 12.01 -2.27
C ARG A 69 -7.44 12.04 -1.14
N ILE A 70 -7.44 11.04 -0.26
CA ILE A 70 -8.46 10.89 0.78
C ILE A 70 -8.18 11.81 1.99
N TRP A 71 -6.98 12.41 2.08
CA TRP A 71 -6.60 13.37 3.12
C TRP A 71 -5.93 14.62 2.55
#